data_AF-T2C5F7-F1
#
_entry.id   AF-T2C5F7-F1
#
_cell.length_a   1.000
_cell.length_b   1.000
_cell.length_c   1.000
_cell.angle_alpha   90.00
_cell.angle_beta   90.00
_cell.angle_gamma   90.00
#
_symmetry.space_group_name_H-M   'P 1'
#
loop_
_entity.id
_entity.type
_entity.pdbx_description
1 polymer ?
#
loop_
_entity_poly.entity_id
_entity_poly.type
_entity_poly.pdbx_seq_one_letter_code
_entity_poly.pdbx_strand_id
1 'polypeptide(L)'
;AVGKVLPELNGKLTGMAFRVPTPNVSVVDLTCRLEKEASYDDVKAVIKAASEGSMKGILGYTADDVVSTDFVGDSRSSIFDAKAGIALNKNFHKLVA
;
A
#
# COMPACT_ATOMS: atom_id res chain seq x y z
N ALA A 1 -16.19 4.63 0.45
CA ALA A 1 -16.09 3.21 0.88
C ALA A 1 -15.13 3.07 2.05
N VAL A 2 -13.85 3.45 1.90
CA VAL A 2 -12.88 3.44 3.01
C VAL A 2 -13.37 4.25 4.22
N GLY A 3 -13.87 5.47 4.01
CA GLY A 3 -14.46 6.29 5.09
C GLY A 3 -15.67 5.70 5.80
N LYS A 4 -16.29 4.62 5.29
CA LYS A 4 -17.36 3.91 6.01
C LYS A 4 -16.83 2.87 6.99
N VAL A 5 -15.66 2.28 6.70
CA VAL A 5 -15.00 1.28 7.57
C VAL A 5 -14.00 1.93 8.53
N LEU A 6 -13.41 3.06 8.13
CA LEU A 6 -12.52 3.91 8.92
C LEU A 6 -13.09 5.34 8.95
N PRO A 7 -14.02 5.66 9.86
CA PRO A 7 -14.71 6.96 9.92
C PRO A 7 -13.77 8.17 9.97
N GLU A 8 -12.59 8.03 10.58
CA GLU A 8 -11.55 9.06 10.68
C GLU A 8 -10.93 9.46 9.32
N LEU A 9 -11.12 8.62 8.29
CA LEU A 9 -10.72 8.87 6.90
C LEU A 9 -11.88 9.36 6.01
N ASN A 10 -13.07 9.56 6.58
CA ASN A 10 -14.22 10.01 5.81
C ASN A 10 -13.99 11.41 5.21
N GLY A 11 -14.23 11.55 3.91
CA GLY A 11 -13.98 12.79 3.17
C GLY A 11 -12.49 13.10 2.88
N LYS A 12 -11.54 12.30 3.40
CA LYS A 12 -10.09 12.54 3.22
C LYS A 12 -9.48 11.76 2.05
N LEU A 13 -10.15 10.71 1.59
CA LEU A 13 -9.69 9.83 0.52
C LEU A 13 -10.67 9.81 -0.65
N THR A 14 -10.12 9.92 -1.84
CA THR A 14 -10.80 9.70 -3.12
C THR A 14 -9.82 8.99 -4.06
N GLY A 15 -10.27 8.55 -5.23
CA GLY A 15 -9.40 7.85 -6.17
C GLY A 15 -9.95 7.81 -7.58
N MET A 16 -9.10 7.35 -8.49
CA MET A 16 -9.44 7.05 -9.87
C MET A 16 -8.89 5.67 -10.22
N ALA A 17 -9.36 5.08 -11.33
CA ALA A 17 -8.92 3.77 -11.77
C ALA A 17 -8.65 3.76 -13.28
N PHE A 18 -7.60 3.05 -13.68
CA PHE A 18 -7.31 2.73 -15.06
C PHE A 18 -7.51 1.24 -15.29
N ARG A 19 -8.05 0.89 -16.46
CA ARG A 19 -8.11 -0.50 -16.92
C ARG A 19 -6.97 -0.73 -17.89
N VAL A 20 -6.26 -1.84 -17.72
CA VAL A 20 -5.12 -2.24 -18.54
C VAL A 20 -5.31 -3.69 -18.98
N PRO A 21 -4.71 -4.13 -20.10
CA PRO A 21 -4.90 -5.48 -20.63
C PRO A 21 -4.06 -6.52 -19.85
N THR A 22 -4.34 -6.70 -18.56
CA THR A 22 -3.71 -7.72 -17.70
C THR A 22 -4.77 -8.73 -17.23
N PRO A 23 -4.48 -10.04 -17.24
CA PRO A 23 -5.49 -11.06 -16.97
C PRO A 23 -5.94 -11.11 -15.50
N ASN A 24 -5.04 -10.83 -14.57
CA ASN A 24 -5.32 -10.87 -13.13
C ASN A 24 -4.30 -9.99 -12.38
N VAL A 25 -4.59 -9.72 -11.11
CA VAL A 25 -3.87 -8.82 -10.20
C VAL A 25 -4.12 -7.35 -10.52
N SER A 26 -4.22 -6.54 -9.47
CA SER A 26 -4.42 -5.09 -9.52
C SER A 26 -3.39 -4.44 -8.62
N VAL A 27 -3.08 -3.18 -8.90
CA VAL A 27 -2.15 -2.38 -8.11
C VAL A 27 -2.86 -1.13 -7.60
N VAL A 28 -2.61 -0.78 -6.35
CA VAL A 28 -3.05 0.46 -5.74
C VAL A 28 -1.84 1.38 -5.56
N ASP A 29 -1.96 2.60 -6.08
CA ASP A 29 -1.08 3.72 -5.80
C ASP A 29 -1.78 4.65 -4.81
N LEU A 30 -1.36 4.62 -3.55
CA LEU A 30 -1.84 5.54 -2.52
C LEU A 30 -0.86 6.70 -2.37
N THR A 31 -1.24 7.85 -2.92
CA THR A 31 -0.54 9.11 -2.65
C THR A 31 -1.22 9.82 -1.48
N CYS A 32 -0.49 10.02 -0.38
CA CYS A 32 -1.05 10.58 0.86
C CYS A 32 -0.13 11.59 1.52
N ARG A 33 -0.74 12.50 2.30
CA ARG A 33 -0.03 13.46 3.15
C ARG A 33 -0.19 13.07 4.62
N LEU A 34 0.92 12.89 5.32
CA LEU A 34 0.97 12.56 6.74
C LEU A 34 1.04 13.84 7.58
N GLU A 35 0.32 13.85 8.70
CA GLU A 35 0.40 14.93 9.70
C GLU A 35 1.73 14.88 10.46
N LYS A 36 2.10 13.69 10.95
CA LYS A 36 3.41 13.45 11.57
C LYS A 36 4.45 13.13 10.51
N GLU A 37 5.59 13.80 10.57
CA GLU A 37 6.74 13.52 9.71
C GLU A 37 7.24 12.08 9.90
N ALA A 38 7.53 11.40 8.79
CA ALA A 38 8.13 10.08 8.76
C ALA A 38 9.04 9.96 7.53
N SER A 39 10.20 9.31 7.68
CA SER A 39 10.99 8.89 6.52
C SER A 39 10.29 7.72 5.81
N TYR A 40 10.64 7.46 4.55
CA TYR A 40 10.11 6.30 3.84
C TYR A 40 10.53 4.98 4.51
N ASP A 41 11.72 4.95 5.11
CA ASP A 41 12.19 3.79 5.88
C ASP A 41 11.35 3.55 7.14
N ASP A 42 10.93 4.61 7.84
CA ASP A 42 10.00 4.48 8.99
C ASP A 42 8.66 3.90 8.54
N VAL A 43 8.11 4.36 7.41
CA VAL A 43 6.86 3.85 6.85
C VAL A 43 6.99 2.37 6.50
N LYS A 44 8.07 1.99 5.80
CA LYS A 44 8.37 0.58 5.46
C LYS A 44 8.46 -0.29 6.72
N ALA A 45 9.13 0.19 7.77
CA ALA A 45 9.30 -0.56 9.00
C ALA A 45 7.97 -0.83 9.71
N VAL A 46 7.08 0.18 9.78
CA VAL A 46 5.76 0.04 10.40
C VAL A 46 4.88 -0.92 9.60
N ILE A 47 4.87 -0.82 8.26
CA ILE A 47 4.08 -1.71 7.41
C ILE A 47 4.59 -3.15 7.53
N LYS A 48 5.92 -3.36 7.54
CA LYS A 48 6.51 -4.69 7.73
C LYS A 48 6.10 -5.28 9.07
N ALA A 49 6.23 -4.53 10.16
CA ALA A 49 5.82 -4.97 11.49
C ALA A 49 4.32 -5.33 11.56
N ALA A 50 3.45 -4.56 10.90
CA ALA A 50 2.02 -4.89 10.81
C ALA A 50 1.78 -6.18 10.01
N SER A 51 2.46 -6.37 8.88
CA SER A 51 2.35 -7.56 8.03
C SER A 51 2.83 -8.85 8.72
N GLU A 52 3.81 -8.74 9.62
CA GLU A 52 4.36 -9.88 10.37
C GLU A 52 3.63 -10.09 11.71
N GLY A 53 2.86 -9.10 12.16
CA GLY A 53 2.17 -9.07 13.45
C GLY A 53 0.64 -9.04 13.32
N SER A 54 0.05 -7.89 13.63
CA SER A 54 -1.41 -7.72 13.80
C SER A 54 -2.23 -7.99 12.53
N MET A 55 -1.62 -7.88 11.35
CA MET A 55 -2.27 -8.09 10.06
C MET A 55 -1.73 -9.31 9.31
N LYS A 56 -1.06 -10.24 10.01
CA LYS A 56 -0.50 -11.44 9.39
C LYS A 56 -1.57 -12.26 8.67
N GLY A 57 -1.27 -12.61 7.41
CA GLY A 57 -2.18 -13.33 6.51
C GLY A 57 -3.18 -12.43 5.76
N ILE A 58 -3.29 -11.15 6.12
CA ILE A 58 -4.12 -10.15 5.43
C ILE A 58 -3.23 -9.17 4.66
N LEU A 59 -2.21 -8.63 5.32
CA LEU A 59 -1.23 -7.71 4.74
C LEU A 59 0.09 -8.46 4.50
N GLY A 60 0.64 -8.33 3.29
CA GLY A 60 1.98 -8.76 2.94
C GLY A 60 2.95 -7.59 2.85
N TYR A 61 4.24 -7.91 2.89
CA TYR A 61 5.35 -6.99 2.63
C TYR A 61 6.36 -7.71 1.73
N THR A 62 6.84 -7.02 0.69
CA THR A 62 7.93 -7.51 -0.15
C THR A 62 8.99 -6.43 -0.38
N ALA A 63 10.23 -6.86 -0.49
CA ALA A 63 11.36 -6.03 -0.91
C ALA A 63 12.07 -6.63 -2.15
N ASP A 64 11.43 -7.59 -2.79
CA ASP A 64 11.92 -8.24 -4.01
C ASP A 64 11.52 -7.43 -5.24
N ASP A 65 12.22 -7.62 -6.35
CA ASP A 65 11.89 -6.96 -7.63
C ASP A 65 10.81 -7.77 -8.35
N VAL A 66 9.56 -7.54 -7.93
CA VAL A 66 8.38 -8.29 -8.34
C VAL A 66 7.62 -7.62 -9.49
N VAL A 67 6.80 -8.42 -10.17
CA VAL A 67 5.81 -7.97 -11.17
C VAL A 67 4.43 -8.52 -10.80
N SER A 68 3.38 -8.02 -11.46
CA SER A 68 1.99 -8.36 -11.11
C SER A 68 1.70 -9.87 -11.12
N THR A 69 2.31 -10.63 -12.02
CA THR A 69 2.08 -12.08 -12.14
C THR A 69 2.61 -12.89 -10.95
N ASP A 70 3.58 -12.35 -10.20
CA ASP A 70 4.15 -13.02 -9.03
C ASP A 70 3.14 -13.16 -7.89
N PHE A 71 2.04 -12.39 -7.95
CA PHE A 71 0.97 -12.42 -6.95
C PHE A 71 -0.28 -13.21 -7.38
N VAL A 72 -0.25 -13.85 -8.55
CA VAL A 72 -1.38 -14.67 -9.00
C VAL A 72 -1.57 -15.86 -8.06
N GLY A 73 -2.75 -15.94 -7.45
CA GLY A 73 -3.08 -17.00 -6.49
C GLY A 73 -2.67 -16.70 -5.04
N ASP A 74 -2.10 -15.52 -4.78
CA ASP A 74 -1.88 -15.07 -3.40
C ASP A 74 -3.22 -14.80 -2.70
N SER A 75 -3.37 -15.28 -1.47
CA SER A 75 -4.61 -15.17 -0.70
C SER A 75 -4.69 -13.92 0.18
N ARG A 76 -3.59 -13.15 0.29
CA ARG A 76 -3.56 -11.92 1.09
C ARG A 76 -4.38 -10.82 0.41
N SER A 77 -4.91 -9.90 1.20
CA SER A 77 -5.77 -8.82 0.68
C SER A 77 -4.97 -7.67 0.07
N SER A 78 -3.72 -7.46 0.51
CA SER A 78 -2.83 -6.41 -0.01
C SER A 78 -1.38 -6.79 0.28
N ILE A 79 -0.46 -6.44 -0.61
CA ILE A 79 0.96 -6.76 -0.46
C ILE A 79 1.75 -5.49 -0.76
N PHE A 80 2.31 -4.88 0.27
CA PHE A 80 3.07 -3.66 0.10
C PHE A 80 4.43 -3.93 -0.58
N ASP A 81 4.68 -3.22 -1.68
CA ASP A 81 5.95 -3.25 -2.40
C ASP A 81 6.84 -2.10 -1.91
N ALA A 82 7.88 -2.48 -1.16
CA ALA A 82 8.79 -1.54 -0.53
C ALA A 82 9.66 -0.75 -1.52
N LYS A 83 9.87 -1.26 -2.73
CA LYS A 83 10.73 -0.65 -3.75
C LYS A 83 9.97 0.15 -4.79
N ALA A 84 8.68 -0.13 -4.99
CA ALA A 84 7.86 0.57 -5.98
C ALA A 84 7.30 1.92 -5.49
N GLY A 85 7.18 2.13 -4.17
CA GLY A 85 6.77 3.41 -3.59
C GLY A 85 7.89 4.46 -3.55
N ILE A 86 7.54 5.71 -3.25
CA ILE A 86 8.49 6.82 -3.16
C ILE A 86 7.99 7.93 -2.22
N ALA A 87 8.90 8.57 -1.50
CA ALA A 87 8.62 9.79 -0.73
C ALA A 87 9.09 11.03 -1.49
N LEU A 88 8.23 12.05 -1.59
CA LEU A 88 8.63 13.37 -2.08
C LEU A 88 9.29 14.18 -0.96
N ASN A 89 8.75 14.09 0.26
CA ASN A 89 9.28 14.67 1.48
C ASN A 89 8.75 13.89 2.69
N LYS A 90 9.11 14.30 3.91
CA LYS A 90 8.75 13.61 5.15
C LYS A 90 7.25 13.50 5.42
N ASN A 91 6.42 14.31 4.77
CA ASN A 91 4.97 14.28 4.93
C ASN A 91 4.25 13.81 3.68
N PHE A 92 4.90 13.57 2.55
CA PHE A 92 4.20 13.30 1.29
C PHE A 92 4.77 12.06 0.61
N HIS A 93 3.95 11.00 0.59
CA HIS A 93 4.38 9.65 0.26
C HIS A 93 3.45 9.04 -0.79
N LYS A 94 4.04 8.25 -1.68
CA LYS A 94 3.37 7.34 -2.60
C LYS A 94 3.69 5.92 -2.18
N LEU A 95 2.65 5.15 -1.86
CA LEU A 95 2.75 3.75 -1.44
C LEU A 95 2.12 2.85 -2.51
N VAL A 96 2.78 1.73 -2.82
CA VAL A 96 2.33 0.77 -3.83
C VAL A 96 2.00 -0.55 -3.16
N ALA A 97 0.83 -1.12 -3.46
CA ALA A 97 0.37 -2.38 -2.88
C ALA A 97 -0.69 -3.11 -3.71
#